data_AF-A0A1W2AKN7-F1
#
_entry.id   AF-A0A1W2AKN7-F1
#
_cell.length_a   1.000
_cell.length_b   1.000
_cell.length_c   1.000
_cell.angle_alpha   90.00
_cell.angle_beta   90.00
_cell.angle_gamma   90.00
#
_symmetry.space_group_name_H-M   'P 1'
#
loop_
_entity.id
_entity.type
_entity.pdbx_description
1 polymer ?
#
loop_
_entity_poly.entity_id
_entity_poly.type
_entity_poly.pdbx_seq_one_letter_code
_entity_poly.pdbx_strand_id
1 'polypeptide(L)'
;MAEPEKPEADKPAEPETVQISPPASKASRIRLIIAIGLAVVVLAGGGVALAIVASRPNPEDIALQQEKAAARDVVQRFATLLEKGRNDGAFTLSKSEVQALICEQEQEALDQEWQDRESKELMRSYAPTPSSRLSITVKDVQIEGDKGRATLVGGTENVRADQDYALVKEETGWKVCGVTFRPRPSTTRPTETTPPAAPSEPTPTVPSTSETTPAR
;
A
#
# COMPACT_ATOMS: atom_id res chain seq x y z
N MET A 1 65.60 -20.38 -75.09
CA MET A 1 66.25 -20.58 -73.79
C MET A 1 65.24 -21.25 -72.88
N ALA A 2 65.61 -22.43 -72.35
CA ALA A 2 65.03 -23.29 -71.31
C ALA A 2 63.48 -23.26 -71.12
N GLU A 3 62.71 -24.30 -71.49
CA GLU A 3 62.47 -25.58 -70.77
C GLU A 3 62.01 -25.44 -69.30
N PRO A 4 61.20 -26.36 -68.73
CA PRO A 4 60.22 -27.28 -69.32
C PRO A 4 58.92 -27.51 -68.47
N GLU A 5 57.97 -28.22 -69.08
CA GLU A 5 57.08 -29.31 -68.60
C GLU A 5 56.40 -29.27 -67.19
N LYS A 6 55.05 -29.35 -67.09
CA LYS A 6 54.13 -30.54 -67.19
C LYS A 6 54.07 -31.34 -65.84
N PRO A 7 53.05 -32.17 -65.50
CA PRO A 7 51.58 -32.19 -65.73
C PRO A 7 50.73 -32.45 -64.42
N GLU A 8 49.40 -32.53 -64.59
CA GLU A 8 48.44 -33.48 -63.94
C GLU A 8 48.20 -33.37 -62.41
N ALA A 9 47.03 -33.64 -61.86
CA ALA A 9 45.67 -33.89 -62.31
C ALA A 9 44.78 -33.82 -61.06
N ASP A 10 43.47 -33.94 -61.31
CA ASP A 10 42.42 -34.43 -60.40
C ASP A 10 41.49 -33.41 -59.72
N LYS A 11 40.22 -33.81 -59.69
CA LYS A 11 39.01 -33.04 -59.36
C LYS A 11 38.55 -33.45 -57.92
N PRO A 12 37.34 -33.06 -57.46
CA PRO A 12 36.93 -31.88 -56.68
C PRO A 12 36.67 -32.12 -55.16
N ALA A 13 36.62 -31.05 -54.35
CA ALA A 13 35.68 -30.91 -53.21
C ALA A 13 35.65 -29.46 -52.65
N GLU A 14 34.46 -28.87 -52.58
CA GLU A 14 34.02 -27.66 -51.84
C GLU A 14 34.09 -27.86 -50.29
N PRO A 15 33.83 -26.86 -49.41
CA PRO A 15 33.17 -25.56 -49.65
C PRO A 15 33.79 -24.29 -48.99
N GLU A 16 33.34 -23.16 -49.55
CA GLU A 16 32.86 -21.94 -48.86
C GLU A 16 33.77 -20.75 -48.46
N THR A 17 33.47 -19.65 -49.16
CA THR A 17 33.24 -18.26 -48.71
C THR A 17 34.41 -17.29 -48.50
N VAL A 18 34.62 -16.50 -49.55
CA VAL A 18 34.88 -15.04 -49.63
C VAL A 18 34.62 -14.25 -48.33
N GLN A 19 35.60 -13.43 -47.90
CA GLN A 19 35.39 -11.97 -47.67
C GLN A 19 36.68 -11.19 -47.32
N ILE A 20 37.14 -10.41 -48.31
CA ILE A 20 37.49 -8.97 -48.31
C ILE A 20 37.83 -8.31 -46.94
N SER A 21 39.04 -7.76 -46.83
CA SER A 21 39.55 -6.84 -45.78
C SER A 21 39.01 -5.40 -45.93
N PRO A 22 39.38 -4.38 -45.10
CA PRO A 22 39.40 -4.14 -43.64
C PRO A 22 38.64 -2.79 -43.28
N PRO A 23 38.63 -2.17 -42.05
CA PRO A 23 39.78 -1.48 -41.43
C PRO A 23 39.82 -1.48 -39.87
N ALA A 24 40.91 -0.91 -39.33
CA ALA A 24 41.33 -0.78 -37.94
C ALA A 24 40.24 -0.46 -36.89
N SER A 25 40.33 -1.07 -35.69
CA SER A 25 39.61 -0.57 -34.52
C SER A 25 40.47 -0.54 -33.25
N LYS A 26 40.50 0.63 -32.61
CA LYS A 26 41.10 0.93 -31.30
C LYS A 26 40.43 0.16 -30.13
N ALA A 27 39.56 -0.80 -30.42
CA ALA A 27 38.77 -1.57 -29.46
C ALA A 27 39.57 -2.69 -28.75
N SER A 28 40.76 -3.04 -29.26
CA SER A 28 41.56 -4.14 -28.71
C SER A 28 42.25 -3.81 -27.38
N ARG A 29 42.71 -2.57 -27.17
CA ARG A 29 43.46 -2.21 -25.95
C ARG A 29 42.58 -2.14 -24.70
N ILE A 30 41.34 -1.66 -24.83
CA ILE A 30 40.40 -1.56 -23.70
C ILE A 30 39.95 -2.96 -23.25
N ARG A 31 39.71 -3.87 -24.20
CA ARG A 31 39.37 -5.27 -23.88
C ARG A 31 40.53 -6.01 -23.20
N LEU A 32 41.77 -5.73 -23.59
CA LEU A 32 42.96 -6.29 -22.95
C LEU A 32 43.14 -5.78 -21.51
N ILE A 33 42.92 -4.48 -21.27
CA ILE A 33 43.05 -3.87 -19.93
C ILE A 33 41.96 -4.40 -18.98
N ILE A 34 40.72 -4.56 -19.47
CA ILE A 34 39.63 -5.14 -18.68
C ILE A 34 39.91 -6.61 -18.34
N ALA A 35 40.42 -7.39 -19.30
CA ALA A 35 40.75 -8.80 -19.07
C ALA A 35 41.88 -8.97 -18.04
N ILE A 36 42.91 -8.12 -18.08
CA ILE A 36 44.02 -8.15 -17.12
C ILE A 36 43.55 -7.69 -15.73
N GLY A 37 42.72 -6.64 -15.65
CA GLY A 37 42.14 -6.19 -14.38
C GLY A 37 41.29 -7.25 -13.69
N LEU A 38 40.47 -7.98 -14.47
CA LEU A 38 39.62 -9.06 -13.95
C LEU A 38 40.45 -10.26 -13.45
N ALA A 39 41.55 -10.59 -14.15
CA ALA A 39 42.45 -11.67 -13.73
C ALA A 39 43.19 -11.36 -12.43
N VAL A 40 43.62 -10.10 -12.22
CA VAL A 40 44.32 -9.68 -10.99
C VAL A 40 43.40 -9.68 -9.77
N VAL A 41 42.13 -9.30 -9.93
CA VAL A 41 41.13 -9.34 -8.85
C VAL A 41 40.82 -10.78 -8.41
N VAL A 42 40.78 -11.72 -9.36
CA VAL A 42 40.54 -13.15 -9.08
C VAL A 42 41.76 -13.84 -8.42
N LEU A 43 42.99 -13.34 -8.68
CA LEU A 43 44.22 -13.90 -8.13
C LEU A 43 44.58 -13.34 -6.73
N ALA A 44 44.19 -12.10 -6.40
CA ALA A 44 44.50 -11.49 -5.10
C ALA A 44 43.41 -11.70 -4.03
N GLY A 45 42.16 -11.93 -4.44
CA GLY A 45 41.05 -12.23 -3.53
C GLY A 45 40.47 -13.60 -3.84
N GLY A 46 40.72 -14.57 -2.97
CA GLY A 46 40.29 -15.96 -3.10
C GLY A 46 38.92 -16.11 -3.77
N GLY A 47 38.89 -16.86 -4.86
CA GLY A 47 37.74 -17.05 -5.71
C GLY A 47 36.51 -17.54 -4.93
N VAL A 48 35.49 -16.70 -4.89
CA VAL A 48 34.10 -17.15 -4.78
C VAL A 48 33.32 -16.36 -5.83
N ALA A 49 33.32 -16.88 -7.06
CA ALA A 49 32.30 -16.52 -8.03
C ALA A 49 30.99 -17.14 -7.53
N LEU A 50 30.26 -16.40 -6.69
CA LEU A 50 28.85 -16.70 -6.44
C LEU A 50 28.15 -16.56 -7.79
N ALA A 51 27.78 -17.71 -8.35
CA ALA A 51 26.85 -17.81 -9.44
C ALA A 51 25.51 -17.23 -8.97
N ILE A 52 25.33 -15.92 -9.14
CA ILE A 52 23.99 -15.31 -9.18
C ILE A 52 23.40 -15.73 -10.51
N VAL A 53 22.87 -16.96 -10.52
CA VAL A 53 22.08 -17.49 -11.62
C VAL A 53 20.90 -16.55 -11.84
N ALA A 54 20.79 -16.12 -13.09
CA ALA A 54 19.81 -15.21 -13.62
C ALA A 54 18.38 -15.77 -13.51
N SER A 55 17.71 -15.53 -12.40
CA SER A 55 16.25 -15.41 -12.43
C SER A 55 15.95 -14.05 -13.04
N ARG A 56 15.70 -13.98 -14.35
CA ARG A 56 15.11 -12.77 -14.94
C ARG A 56 13.75 -12.59 -14.26
N PRO A 57 13.54 -11.54 -13.45
CA PRO A 57 12.23 -11.33 -12.84
C PRO A 57 11.19 -11.21 -13.95
N ASN A 58 10.05 -11.88 -13.79
CA ASN A 58 8.98 -11.76 -14.79
C ASN A 58 8.57 -10.29 -14.86
N PRO A 59 8.30 -9.74 -16.05
CA PRO A 59 7.89 -8.34 -16.18
C PRO A 59 6.65 -8.01 -15.34
N GLU A 60 5.76 -9.00 -15.14
CA GLU A 60 4.59 -8.90 -14.26
C GLU A 60 4.97 -8.69 -12.79
N ASP A 61 5.99 -9.39 -12.29
CA ASP A 61 6.46 -9.24 -10.91
C ASP A 61 7.05 -7.84 -10.69
N ILE A 62 7.78 -7.30 -11.67
CA ILE A 62 8.35 -5.95 -11.62
C ILE A 62 7.22 -4.91 -11.60
N ALA A 63 6.22 -5.07 -12.46
CA ALA A 63 5.07 -4.18 -12.52
C ALA A 63 4.31 -4.19 -11.20
N LEU A 64 4.03 -5.37 -10.62
CA LEU A 64 3.38 -5.49 -9.32
C LEU A 64 4.18 -4.82 -8.20
N GLN A 65 5.51 -4.97 -8.17
CA GLN A 65 6.34 -4.31 -7.17
C GLN A 65 6.32 -2.78 -7.31
N GLN A 66 6.31 -2.28 -8.55
CA GLN A 66 6.19 -0.85 -8.83
C GLN A 66 4.83 -0.31 -8.37
N GLU A 67 3.74 -1.03 -8.66
CA GLU A 67 2.40 -0.68 -8.20
C GLU A 67 2.30 -0.70 -6.67
N LYS A 68 2.88 -1.70 -6.02
CA LYS A 68 2.93 -1.80 -4.56
C LYS A 68 3.71 -0.63 -3.95
N ALA A 69 4.82 -0.24 -4.57
CA ALA A 69 5.62 0.90 -4.12
C ALA A 69 4.85 2.22 -4.28
N ALA A 70 4.14 2.41 -5.40
CA ALA A 70 3.31 3.59 -5.63
C ALA A 70 2.15 3.67 -4.62
N ALA A 71 1.43 2.55 -4.40
CA ALA A 71 0.39 2.46 -3.39
C ALA A 71 0.92 2.79 -2.00
N ARG A 72 2.09 2.25 -1.63
CA ARG A 72 2.73 2.52 -0.34
C ARG A 72 3.11 3.98 -0.18
N ASP A 73 3.62 4.64 -1.22
CA ASP A 73 3.95 6.07 -1.17
C ASP A 73 2.71 6.94 -0.89
N VAL A 74 1.59 6.66 -1.57
CA VAL A 74 0.30 7.35 -1.31
C VAL A 74 -0.13 7.17 0.14
N VAL A 75 -0.08 5.94 0.65
CA VAL A 75 -0.46 5.62 2.04
C VAL A 75 0.46 6.30 3.05
N GLN A 76 1.77 6.35 2.77
CA GLN A 76 2.75 7.01 3.62
C GLN A 76 2.50 8.52 3.72
N ARG A 77 2.20 9.16 2.59
CA ARG A 77 1.82 10.59 2.54
C ARG A 77 0.52 10.84 3.29
N PHE A 78 -0.48 9.99 3.08
CA PHE A 78 -1.75 10.07 3.80
C PHE A 78 -1.56 9.93 5.32
N ALA A 79 -0.77 8.95 5.77
CA ALA A 79 -0.45 8.76 7.19
C ALA A 79 0.25 10.00 7.79
N THR A 80 1.15 10.63 7.04
CA THR A 80 1.86 11.85 7.45
C THR A 80 0.89 13.03 7.61
N LEU A 81 -0.01 13.24 6.65
CA LEU A 81 -1.03 14.29 6.74
C LEU A 81 -2.00 14.02 7.90
N LEU A 82 -2.40 12.77 8.12
CA LEU A 82 -3.27 12.40 9.22
C LEU A 82 -2.59 12.64 10.57
N GLU A 83 -1.32 12.28 10.72
CA GLU A 83 -0.52 12.55 11.92
C GLU A 83 -0.42 14.05 12.18
N LYS A 84 -0.03 14.83 11.16
CA LYS A 84 0.08 16.28 11.25
C LYS A 84 -1.26 16.94 11.60
N GLY A 85 -2.35 16.53 10.97
CA GLY A 85 -3.69 17.04 11.25
C GLY A 85 -4.18 16.74 12.67
N ARG A 86 -3.73 15.63 13.27
CA ARG A 86 -4.06 15.25 14.65
C ARG A 86 -3.20 15.98 15.67
N ASN A 87 -1.91 16.20 15.36
CA ASN A 87 -0.95 16.81 16.29
C ASN A 87 -0.97 18.34 16.24
N ASP A 88 -0.99 18.91 15.05
CA ASP A 88 -0.83 20.35 14.84
C ASP A 88 -2.17 21.03 14.46
N GLY A 89 -3.22 20.22 14.25
CA GLY A 89 -4.55 20.66 13.87
C GLY A 89 -4.78 20.67 12.36
N ALA A 90 -6.03 20.48 11.95
CA ALA A 90 -6.38 20.29 10.54
C ALA A 90 -6.11 21.52 9.65
N PHE A 91 -6.03 22.72 10.21
CA PHE A 91 -5.73 23.95 9.46
C PHE A 91 -4.27 24.06 9.00
N THR A 92 -3.40 23.20 9.54
CA THR A 92 -2.01 23.10 9.07
C THR A 92 -1.87 22.22 7.82
N LEU A 93 -2.97 21.57 7.40
CA LEU A 93 -3.04 20.75 6.21
C LEU A 93 -3.60 21.57 5.05
N SER A 94 -3.12 21.33 3.84
CA SER A 94 -3.79 21.83 2.66
C SER A 94 -4.94 20.90 2.28
N LYS A 95 -6.13 21.47 2.04
CA LYS A 95 -7.30 20.73 1.55
C LYS A 95 -6.98 19.97 0.26
N SER A 96 -6.27 20.61 -0.68
CA SER A 96 -5.93 20.01 -1.96
C SER A 96 -4.94 18.83 -1.84
N GLU A 97 -4.04 18.87 -0.86
CA GLU A 97 -3.12 17.75 -0.60
C GLU A 97 -3.87 16.52 -0.10
N VAL A 98 -4.88 16.72 0.76
CA VAL A 98 -5.72 15.62 1.24
C VAL A 98 -6.61 15.09 0.12
N GLN A 99 -7.27 15.97 -0.64
CA GLN A 99 -8.10 15.59 -1.79
C GLN A 99 -7.34 14.79 -2.84
N ALA A 100 -6.06 15.12 -3.08
CA ALA A 100 -5.22 14.42 -4.04
C ALA A 100 -4.93 12.96 -3.64
N LEU A 101 -5.08 12.59 -2.36
CA LEU A 101 -4.75 11.26 -1.85
C LEU A 101 -5.98 10.40 -1.57
N ILE A 102 -7.17 10.98 -1.48
CA ILE A 102 -8.41 10.26 -1.18
C ILE A 102 -9.24 10.02 -2.45
N CYS A 103 -10.11 9.01 -2.38
CA CYS A 103 -11.00 8.66 -3.48
C CYS A 103 -12.03 9.77 -3.74
N GLU A 104 -12.43 9.93 -5.01
CA GLU A 104 -13.34 11.00 -5.44
C GLU A 104 -14.64 11.04 -4.63
N GLN A 105 -15.22 9.86 -4.37
CA GLN A 105 -16.44 9.69 -3.56
C GLN A 105 -16.35 10.27 -2.14
N GLU A 106 -15.14 10.40 -1.58
CA GLU A 106 -14.92 10.91 -0.22
C GLU A 106 -14.67 12.44 -0.21
N GLN A 107 -14.44 13.05 -1.37
CA GLN A 107 -14.07 14.47 -1.46
C GLN A 107 -15.21 15.40 -1.02
N GLU A 108 -16.46 15.06 -1.32
CA GLU A 108 -17.60 15.87 -0.87
C GLU A 108 -17.74 15.86 0.66
N ALA A 109 -17.55 14.69 1.29
CA ALA A 109 -17.58 14.56 2.74
C ALA A 109 -16.42 15.33 3.40
N LEU A 110 -15.23 15.29 2.79
CA LEU A 110 -14.08 16.10 3.21
C LEU A 110 -14.39 17.59 3.13
N ASP A 111 -15.00 18.04 2.02
CA ASP A 111 -15.33 19.44 1.78
C ASP A 111 -16.29 20.00 2.83
N GLN A 112 -17.33 19.23 3.14
CA GLN A 112 -18.27 19.56 4.21
C GLN A 112 -17.57 19.62 5.58
N GLU A 113 -16.70 18.66 5.90
CA GLU A 113 -15.96 18.67 7.16
C GLU A 113 -15.01 19.87 7.25
N TRP A 114 -14.38 20.25 6.15
CA TRP A 114 -13.48 21.39 6.10
C TRP A 114 -14.23 22.70 6.38
N GLN A 115 -15.40 22.89 5.77
CA GLN A 115 -16.28 24.05 6.01
C GLN A 115 -16.84 24.08 7.44
N ASP A 116 -17.28 22.92 7.96
CA ASP A 116 -17.74 22.75 9.33
C ASP A 116 -16.64 23.12 10.34
N ARG A 117 -15.37 22.85 10.02
CA ARG A 117 -14.24 23.21 10.87
C ARG A 117 -13.90 24.68 10.76
N GLU A 118 -13.82 25.22 9.56
CA GLU A 118 -13.51 26.64 9.32
C GLU A 118 -14.49 27.56 10.05
N SER A 119 -15.79 27.24 9.98
CA SER A 119 -16.83 27.96 10.73
C SER A 119 -16.68 27.84 12.26
N LYS A 120 -16.19 26.70 12.77
CA LYS A 120 -15.95 26.50 14.21
C LYS A 120 -14.67 27.16 14.72
N GLU A 121 -13.62 27.26 13.92
CA GLU A 121 -12.39 27.97 14.30
C GLU A 121 -12.60 29.47 14.45
N LEU A 122 -13.45 30.08 13.60
CA LEU A 122 -13.83 31.48 13.78
C LEU A 122 -14.38 31.77 15.20
N MET A 123 -14.91 30.75 15.86
CA MET A 123 -15.51 30.82 17.19
C MET A 123 -14.57 30.31 18.30
N ARG A 124 -13.35 29.85 17.98
CA ARG A 124 -12.46 29.18 18.93
C ARG A 124 -11.33 30.09 19.40
N SER A 125 -11.41 30.57 20.62
CA SER A 125 -10.26 31.12 21.35
C SER A 125 -9.49 29.96 21.99
N TYR A 126 -8.49 29.38 21.30
CA TYR A 126 -7.72 28.27 21.88
C TYR A 126 -6.22 28.52 21.93
N ALA A 127 -5.67 28.38 23.14
CA ALA A 127 -4.25 28.17 23.39
C ALA A 127 -3.98 26.64 23.36
N PRO A 128 -3.00 26.15 22.59
CA PRO A 128 -2.76 24.72 22.45
C PRO A 128 -2.34 24.09 23.78
N THR A 129 -3.13 23.15 24.30
CA THR A 129 -2.70 22.25 25.37
C THR A 129 -1.71 21.23 24.80
N PRO A 130 -0.53 21.04 25.41
CA PRO A 130 0.44 20.04 24.99
C PRO A 130 -0.11 18.65 25.29
N SER A 131 -0.85 18.07 24.33
CA SER A 131 -1.20 16.66 24.37
C SER A 131 -0.01 15.82 23.89
N SER A 132 0.08 14.60 24.42
CA SER A 132 0.96 13.56 23.89
C SER A 132 0.76 13.44 22.38
N ARG A 133 1.84 13.65 21.61
CA ARG A 133 1.80 13.57 20.15
C ARG A 133 1.45 12.15 19.71
N LEU A 134 0.49 12.06 18.80
CA LEU A 134 0.13 10.85 18.08
C LEU A 134 1.25 10.52 17.09
N SER A 135 1.64 9.26 16.99
CA SER A 135 2.47 8.77 15.88
C SER A 135 1.67 7.78 15.04
N ILE A 136 1.70 7.94 13.72
CA ILE A 136 1.03 7.08 12.75
C ILE A 136 2.06 6.50 11.79
N THR A 137 2.05 5.17 11.62
CA THR A 137 2.97 4.46 10.74
C THR A 137 2.23 3.49 9.83
N VAL A 138 2.78 3.23 8.64
CA VAL A 138 2.26 2.23 7.71
C VAL A 138 2.76 0.86 8.14
N LYS A 139 1.86 -0.03 8.55
CA LYS A 139 2.20 -1.40 8.95
C LYS A 139 2.25 -2.34 7.76
N ASP A 140 1.22 -2.32 6.93
CA ASP A 140 1.12 -3.20 5.77
C ASP A 140 0.36 -2.56 4.61
N VAL A 141 0.70 -2.97 3.39
CA VAL A 141 0.04 -2.58 2.14
C VAL A 141 -0.07 -3.82 1.25
N GLN A 142 -1.30 -4.20 0.96
CA GLN A 142 -1.66 -5.32 0.10
C GLN A 142 -2.36 -4.79 -1.14
N ILE A 143 -2.00 -5.29 -2.32
CA ILE A 143 -2.60 -4.91 -3.59
C ILE A 143 -3.01 -6.16 -4.37
N GLU A 144 -4.14 -6.07 -5.05
CA GLU A 144 -4.72 -7.10 -5.90
C GLU A 144 -5.37 -6.40 -7.10
N GLY A 145 -4.64 -6.35 -8.22
CA GLY A 145 -5.05 -5.58 -9.39
C GLY A 145 -5.20 -4.09 -9.07
N ASP A 146 -6.39 -3.54 -9.32
CA ASP A 146 -6.73 -2.13 -9.12
C ASP A 146 -7.28 -1.83 -7.72
N LYS A 147 -7.24 -2.80 -6.81
CA LYS A 147 -7.72 -2.66 -5.43
C LYS A 147 -6.63 -3.06 -4.45
N GLY A 148 -6.75 -2.58 -3.23
CA GLY A 148 -5.83 -2.94 -2.17
C GLY A 148 -6.35 -2.60 -0.78
N ARG A 149 -5.53 -2.89 0.21
CA ARG A 149 -5.76 -2.55 1.60
C ARG A 149 -4.46 -2.02 2.20
N ALA A 150 -4.56 -0.94 2.96
CA ALA A 150 -3.49 -0.46 3.81
C ALA A 150 -3.89 -0.56 5.27
N THR A 151 -2.97 -0.99 6.12
CA THR A 151 -3.14 -0.95 7.57
C THR A 151 -2.20 0.11 8.14
N LEU A 152 -2.78 1.12 8.78
CA LEU A 152 -2.05 2.11 9.55
C LEU A 152 -2.09 1.75 11.03
N VAL A 153 -1.00 2.02 11.74
CA VAL A 153 -0.93 1.88 13.20
C VAL A 153 -0.72 3.27 13.77
N GLY A 154 -1.67 3.73 14.55
CA GLY A 154 -1.68 5.07 15.14
C GLY A 154 -1.86 5.01 16.64
N GLY A 155 -1.15 5.86 17.38
CA GLY A 155 -1.25 5.86 18.83
C GLY A 155 -0.37 6.86 19.55
N THR A 156 -0.62 7.04 20.84
CA THR A 156 0.33 7.64 21.79
C THR A 156 1.18 6.52 22.38
N GLU A 157 2.26 6.83 23.10
CA GLU A 157 3.22 5.82 23.59
C GLU A 157 2.57 4.62 24.31
N ASN A 158 1.44 4.84 25.00
CA ASN A 158 0.77 3.84 25.81
C ASN A 158 -0.42 3.16 25.14
N VAL A 159 -0.92 3.68 24.01
CA VAL A 159 -2.12 3.16 23.34
C VAL A 159 -1.91 3.22 21.83
N ARG A 160 -1.91 2.04 21.18
CA ARG A 160 -1.88 1.92 19.72
C ARG A 160 -3.13 1.21 19.22
N ALA A 161 -3.61 1.64 18.07
CA ALA A 161 -4.69 1.01 17.35
C ALA A 161 -4.30 0.82 15.88
N ASP A 162 -4.72 -0.30 15.34
CA ASP A 162 -4.62 -0.61 13.92
C ASP A 162 -5.90 -0.11 13.24
N GLN A 163 -5.74 0.55 12.10
CA GLN A 163 -6.85 1.01 11.28
C GLN A 163 -6.59 0.62 9.82
N ASP A 164 -7.57 -0.10 9.26
CA ASP A 164 -7.55 -0.50 7.86
C ASP A 164 -8.20 0.57 6.98
N TYR A 165 -7.62 0.76 5.81
CA TYR A 165 -8.11 1.61 4.74
C TYR A 165 -8.15 0.84 3.43
N ALA A 166 -9.19 1.08 2.64
CA ALA A 166 -9.27 0.54 1.29
C ALA A 166 -8.39 1.38 0.35
N LEU A 167 -7.76 0.73 -0.62
CA LEU A 167 -7.03 1.37 -1.69
C LEU A 167 -7.70 1.06 -3.02
N VAL A 168 -7.81 2.07 -3.87
CA VAL A 168 -8.33 1.91 -5.23
C VAL A 168 -7.40 2.66 -6.18
N LYS A 169 -7.11 2.04 -7.31
CA LYS A 169 -6.38 2.66 -8.41
C LYS A 169 -7.38 3.40 -9.30
N GLU A 170 -7.33 4.73 -9.27
CA GLU A 170 -8.07 5.60 -10.18
C GLU A 170 -7.18 6.00 -11.37
N GLU A 171 -7.75 6.71 -12.36
CA GLU A 171 -7.02 7.18 -13.54
C GLU A 171 -5.79 8.03 -13.18
N THR A 172 -5.87 8.76 -12.06
CA THR A 172 -4.80 9.65 -11.57
C THR A 172 -3.78 8.96 -10.68
N GLY A 173 -3.99 7.68 -10.34
CA GLY A 173 -3.13 6.88 -9.48
C GLY A 173 -3.86 6.25 -8.31
N TRP A 174 -3.10 5.70 -7.36
CA TRP A 174 -3.64 5.09 -6.15
C TRP A 174 -4.27 6.14 -5.22
N LYS A 175 -5.39 5.77 -4.61
CA LYS A 175 -6.15 6.59 -3.66
C LYS A 175 -6.56 5.80 -2.44
N VAL A 176 -6.76 6.50 -1.33
CA VAL A 176 -7.25 5.96 -0.06
C VAL A 176 -8.76 6.19 0.04
N CYS A 177 -9.54 5.12 0.16
CA CYS A 177 -11.00 5.17 0.30
C CYS A 177 -11.44 4.77 1.72
N GLY A 178 -12.69 5.10 2.07
CA GLY A 178 -13.27 4.76 3.37
C GLY A 178 -12.70 5.60 4.51
N VAL A 179 -12.24 6.82 4.20
CA VAL A 179 -11.73 7.75 5.20
C VAL A 179 -12.92 8.35 5.94
N THR A 180 -13.10 7.97 7.20
CA THR A 180 -14.20 8.49 8.02
C THR A 180 -13.81 9.84 8.64
N PHE A 181 -14.37 10.90 8.06
CA PHE A 181 -14.17 12.29 8.49
C PHE A 181 -15.01 12.66 9.73
N ARG A 182 -16.15 11.99 9.93
CA ARG A 182 -16.89 12.05 11.19
C ARG A 182 -16.64 10.77 11.98
N PRO A 183 -16.40 10.86 13.31
CA PRO A 183 -16.76 9.75 14.17
C PRO A 183 -18.22 9.47 13.89
N ARG A 184 -18.53 8.28 13.37
CA ARG A 184 -19.92 7.82 13.35
C ARG A 184 -20.41 8.07 14.78
N PRO A 185 -21.48 8.86 15.01
CA PRO A 185 -22.05 8.93 16.34
C PRO A 185 -22.28 7.49 16.71
N SER A 186 -21.59 7.02 17.75
CA SER A 186 -21.61 5.62 18.17
C SER A 186 -23.05 5.21 18.09
N THR A 187 -23.39 4.40 17.09
CA THR A 187 -24.74 3.89 16.96
C THR A 187 -24.93 3.22 18.29
N THR A 188 -25.80 3.81 19.13
CA THR A 188 -26.27 3.21 20.35
C THR A 188 -26.47 1.77 19.99
N ARG A 189 -25.65 0.90 20.61
CA ARG A 189 -25.88 -0.53 20.69
C ARG A 189 -27.39 -0.69 20.73
N PRO A 190 -28.03 -1.44 19.82
CA PRO A 190 -29.44 -1.70 20.00
C PRO A 190 -29.53 -2.31 21.40
N THR A 191 -30.09 -1.55 22.33
CA THR A 191 -30.64 -2.13 23.54
C THR A 191 -31.62 -3.14 22.98
N GLU A 192 -31.25 -4.40 23.13
CA GLU A 192 -32.15 -5.51 22.96
C GLU A 192 -33.33 -5.19 23.87
N THR A 193 -34.37 -4.60 23.27
CA THR A 193 -35.66 -4.42 23.89
C THR A 193 -36.13 -5.82 24.18
N THR A 194 -35.87 -6.25 25.41
CA THR A 194 -36.56 -7.38 26.01
C THR A 194 -38.05 -7.16 25.72
N PRO A 195 -38.72 -8.09 25.02
CA PRO A 195 -40.14 -7.96 24.77
C PRO A 195 -40.85 -7.76 26.11
N PRO A 196 -41.83 -6.84 26.22
CA PRO A 196 -42.64 -6.77 27.42
C PRO A 196 -43.27 -8.15 27.65
N ALA A 197 -42.99 -8.71 28.82
CA ALA A 197 -43.66 -9.91 29.29
C ALA A 197 -45.17 -9.71 29.13
N ALA A 198 -45.81 -10.70 28.50
CA ALA A 198 -47.24 -10.75 28.31
C ALA A 198 -47.97 -10.49 29.65
N PRO A 199 -49.07 -9.73 29.67
CA PRO A 199 -49.89 -9.60 30.86
C PRO A 199 -50.42 -10.99 31.23
N SER A 200 -50.01 -11.48 32.41
CA SER A 200 -50.55 -12.70 33.00
C SER A 200 -52.05 -12.54 33.19
N GLU A 201 -52.80 -13.52 32.68
CA GLU A 201 -54.23 -13.66 32.85
C GLU A 201 -54.63 -13.59 34.33
N PRO A 202 -55.72 -12.90 34.69
CA PRO A 202 -56.28 -12.97 36.03
C PRO A 202 -56.87 -14.37 36.25
N THR A 203 -56.37 -15.03 37.29
CA THR A 203 -56.89 -16.28 37.84
C THR A 203 -58.39 -16.16 38.15
N PRO A 204 -59.24 -17.13 37.77
CA PRO A 204 -60.64 -17.12 38.15
C PRO A 204 -60.79 -17.48 39.64
N THR A 205 -61.17 -16.50 40.44
CA THR A 205 -61.60 -16.69 41.83
C THR A 205 -62.90 -17.50 41.84
N VAL A 206 -62.82 -18.69 42.42
CA VAL A 206 -63.93 -19.62 42.65
C VAL A 206 -64.93 -19.00 43.64
N PRO A 207 -66.26 -19.12 43.45
CA PRO A 207 -67.21 -18.80 44.50
C PRO A 207 -67.38 -20.01 45.42
N SER A 208 -67.29 -19.82 46.73
CA SER A 208 -67.84 -20.79 47.69
C SER A 208 -68.44 -20.07 48.89
N THR A 209 -69.75 -20.22 48.93
CA THR A 209 -70.73 -19.92 49.96
C THR A 209 -70.47 -20.71 51.24
N SER A 210 -70.81 -20.11 52.40
CA SER A 210 -71.32 -20.70 53.67
C SER A 210 -71.00 -19.68 54.78
N GLU A 211 -71.94 -18.83 55.20
CA GLU A 211 -73.02 -19.06 56.17
C GLU A 211 -72.56 -19.39 57.61
N THR A 212 -73.24 -18.76 58.57
CA THR A 212 -73.45 -19.16 59.98
C THR A 212 -72.66 -18.43 61.08
N THR A 213 -73.33 -17.42 61.64
CA THR A 213 -73.29 -16.91 63.03
C THR A 213 -73.45 -18.05 64.05
N PRO A 214 -72.71 -18.11 65.19
CA PRO A 214 -73.32 -17.67 66.47
C PRO A 214 -72.35 -17.09 67.55
N ALA A 215 -72.95 -16.19 68.34
CA ALA A 215 -72.84 -15.94 69.80
C ALA A 215 -71.48 -15.94 70.52
N ARG A 216 -71.17 -14.82 71.22
CA ARG A 216 -71.47 -14.65 72.65
C ARG A 216 -71.46 -13.18 73.05
#